data_AF-A0A506U9F1-F1
#
_entry.id   AF-A0A506U9F1-F1
#
_cell.length_a   1.000
_cell.length_b   1.000
_cell.length_c   1.000
_cell.angle_alpha   90.00
_cell.angle_beta   90.00
_cell.angle_gamma   90.00
#
_symmetry.space_group_name_H-M   'P 1'
#
loop_
_entity.id
_entity.type
_entity.pdbx_description
1 polymer ?
#
loop_
_entity_poly.entity_id
_entity_poly.type
_entity_poly.pdbx_seq_one_letter_code
_entity_poly.pdbx_strand_id
1 'polypeptide(L)'
;MKNPLLSNLHDFHHRRVEATFPDLGAEKIRSASVFHKYLESRPEKFFSKSAYHALLHELRRVDNCYAKELFAYLKDHRFTIDNAFRHAQEINAFGWHDQEMKGENDYLSLILIDREVHPAYLRLVEGVFQPMLRIVAHFSRLSANKGTEGLNLYSIVAELPDHDFADVKASYVHLMRNGIAHGGIMHSGDGIIYRDSKGSELVLRPRDTLQKFDDMLDICNGLLLAYSVFAFSHKHSENFVPQNLMVEALCEETRTPYWAVTGALPSIILGDQSQLIIYCNVRTMDDLKVKFSAIQTAIQAERAAPDYDRYFISMKAKNGLPGWARFSGAELKKHRLNDDDIEQYNDALEEYLPLFLGKRHIPRIIHRMATMKYAMQVGWPVIVADYRARLGKPNLTIRNSSIHRNSWAAVLNADVVIEADGQEINQDIVRNSSRAAIKSAAKHARRQLSRFSIARYLPLDFAQIDVYCTDYRRRRLHGFGLGKDLVGTIRLQRLRRIQSPDILGATIEIWRGYRLAWNRRWLER
;
A
#
# COMPACT_ATOMS: atom_id res chain seq x y z
N MET A 1 -9.87 -19.66 -12.97
CA MET A 1 -11.26 -19.50 -12.50
C MET A 1 -11.39 -18.16 -11.77
N LYS A 2 -12.43 -17.35 -12.06
CA LYS A 2 -12.61 -15.99 -11.48
C LYS A 2 -13.98 -15.89 -10.80
N ASN A 3 -14.02 -15.31 -9.60
CA ASN A 3 -15.30 -14.98 -8.95
C ASN A 3 -16.05 -13.94 -9.79
N PRO A 4 -17.31 -14.17 -10.19
CA PRO A 4 -18.06 -13.23 -11.04
C PRO A 4 -18.23 -11.83 -10.43
N LEU A 5 -18.25 -11.72 -9.09
CA LEU A 5 -18.31 -10.42 -8.42
C LEU A 5 -17.01 -9.64 -8.53
N LEU A 6 -15.88 -10.34 -8.69
CA LEU A 6 -14.55 -9.75 -8.69
C LEU A 6 -13.91 -9.70 -10.08
N SER A 7 -14.43 -10.42 -11.07
CA SER A 7 -13.81 -10.54 -12.40
C SER A 7 -13.52 -9.18 -13.03
N ASN A 8 -14.51 -8.29 -13.08
CA ASN A 8 -14.37 -6.96 -13.65
C ASN A 8 -13.40 -6.08 -12.85
N LEU A 9 -13.39 -6.24 -11.52
CA LEU A 9 -12.46 -5.52 -10.64
C LEU A 9 -11.02 -6.00 -10.88
N HIS A 10 -10.81 -7.31 -10.89
CA HIS A 10 -9.51 -7.91 -11.17
C HIS A 10 -9.02 -7.49 -12.56
N ASP A 11 -9.84 -7.58 -13.60
CA ASP A 11 -9.47 -7.18 -14.95
C ASP A 11 -9.13 -5.69 -15.06
N PHE A 12 -9.80 -4.85 -14.27
CA PHE A 12 -9.46 -3.43 -14.16
C PHE A 12 -8.12 -3.22 -13.42
N HIS A 13 -7.90 -3.92 -12.30
CA HIS A 13 -6.65 -3.85 -11.54
C HIS A 13 -5.46 -4.36 -12.36
N HIS A 14 -5.62 -5.50 -13.04
CA HIS A 14 -4.60 -6.09 -13.90
C HIS A 14 -4.14 -5.10 -14.97
N ARG A 15 -5.07 -4.49 -15.71
CA ARG A 15 -4.73 -3.50 -16.74
C ARG A 15 -3.92 -2.32 -16.19
N ARG A 16 -4.24 -1.84 -14.98
CA ARG A 16 -3.50 -0.73 -14.35
C ARG A 16 -2.13 -1.16 -13.82
N VAL A 17 -2.02 -2.37 -13.29
CA VAL A 17 -0.76 -2.96 -12.85
C VAL A 17 0.17 -3.17 -14.04
N GLU A 18 -0.32 -3.76 -15.14
CA GLU A 18 0.45 -3.95 -16.38
C GLU A 18 0.94 -2.62 -16.95
N ALA A 19 0.08 -1.59 -16.98
CA ALA A 19 0.47 -0.27 -17.45
C ALA A 19 1.56 0.39 -16.58
N THR A 20 1.60 0.07 -15.28
CA THR A 20 2.56 0.67 -14.33
C THR A 20 3.85 -0.15 -14.20
N PHE A 21 3.74 -1.47 -14.29
CA PHE A 21 4.82 -2.44 -14.11
C PHE A 21 4.91 -3.38 -15.33
N PRO A 22 5.32 -2.85 -16.49
CA PRO A 22 5.42 -3.64 -17.73
C PRO A 22 6.40 -4.82 -17.60
N ASP A 23 7.34 -4.73 -16.67
CA ASP A 23 8.32 -5.75 -16.30
C ASP A 23 7.74 -7.10 -15.85
N LEU A 24 6.46 -7.16 -15.49
CA LEU A 24 5.79 -8.39 -15.05
C LEU A 24 5.53 -9.40 -16.19
N GLY A 25 5.50 -8.92 -17.44
CA GLY A 25 5.21 -9.74 -18.62
C GLY A 25 3.72 -10.12 -18.76
N ALA A 26 3.26 -10.24 -20.01
CA ALA A 26 1.85 -10.48 -20.34
C ALA A 26 1.34 -11.91 -19.99
N GLU A 27 2.21 -12.88 -19.71
CA GLU A 27 1.78 -14.26 -19.45
C GLU A 27 1.49 -14.57 -17.97
N LYS A 28 1.88 -13.68 -17.04
CA LYS A 28 1.81 -13.94 -15.58
C LYS A 28 0.74 -13.12 -14.84
N ILE A 29 -0.33 -12.81 -15.57
CA ILE A 29 -1.44 -11.91 -15.18
C ILE A 29 -2.11 -12.30 -13.86
N ARG A 30 -2.17 -13.59 -13.49
CA ARG A 30 -2.97 -14.02 -12.32
C ARG A 30 -2.48 -13.40 -11.01
N SER A 31 -1.17 -13.21 -10.84
CA SER A 31 -0.59 -12.61 -9.64
C SER A 31 -0.59 -11.07 -9.64
N ALA A 32 -1.07 -10.39 -10.70
CA ALA A 32 -0.96 -8.93 -10.79
C ALA A 32 -1.74 -8.20 -9.67
N SER A 33 -2.77 -8.84 -9.11
CA SER A 33 -3.59 -8.27 -8.02
C SER A 33 -2.78 -7.91 -6.78
N VAL A 34 -1.71 -8.65 -6.46
CA VAL A 34 -0.86 -8.36 -5.29
C VAL A 34 -0.13 -7.01 -5.42
N PHE A 35 0.12 -6.57 -6.65
CA PHE A 35 0.80 -5.31 -6.93
C PHE A 35 -0.15 -4.11 -6.91
N HIS A 36 -1.46 -4.34 -6.93
CA HIS A 36 -2.44 -3.26 -6.90
C HIS A 36 -2.31 -2.37 -5.65
N LYS A 37 -1.84 -2.92 -4.52
CA LYS A 37 -1.56 -2.15 -3.31
C LYS A 37 -0.55 -1.02 -3.54
N TYR A 38 0.41 -1.18 -4.45
CA TYR A 38 1.37 -0.14 -4.81
C TYR A 38 0.79 0.96 -5.72
N LEU A 39 -0.47 0.82 -6.18
CA LEU A 39 -1.19 1.84 -6.94
C LEU A 39 -2.17 2.63 -6.08
N GLU A 40 -2.78 1.98 -5.08
CA GLU A 40 -3.89 2.59 -4.32
C GLU A 40 -3.69 2.58 -2.79
N SER A 41 -3.07 1.55 -2.24
CA SER A 41 -2.95 1.38 -0.79
C SER A 41 -1.88 2.28 -0.22
N ARG A 42 -2.10 2.76 1.01
CA ARG A 42 -1.12 3.56 1.75
C ARG A 42 -0.67 2.72 2.95
N PRO A 43 0.64 2.65 3.23
CA PRO A 43 1.71 3.48 2.66
C PRO A 43 2.32 2.99 1.34
N GLU A 44 1.99 1.79 0.85
CA GLU A 44 2.69 1.11 -0.25
C GLU A 44 2.77 1.92 -1.55
N LYS A 45 1.74 2.70 -1.89
CA LYS A 45 1.71 3.60 -3.06
C LYS A 45 2.88 4.58 -3.10
N PHE A 46 3.44 4.94 -1.94
CA PHE A 46 4.54 5.91 -1.86
C PHE A 46 5.93 5.29 -2.04
N PHE A 47 6.03 4.02 -2.43
CA PHE A 47 7.29 3.34 -2.64
C PHE A 47 8.31 4.15 -3.47
N SER A 48 9.59 3.97 -3.17
CA SER A 48 10.66 4.61 -3.92
C SER A 48 10.87 3.90 -5.26
N LYS A 49 10.62 4.64 -6.35
CA LYS A 49 10.89 4.18 -7.72
C LYS A 49 12.38 3.95 -7.97
N SER A 50 13.27 4.77 -7.40
CA SER A 50 14.71 4.58 -7.57
C SER A 50 15.20 3.29 -6.91
N ALA A 51 14.76 3.00 -5.69
CA ALA A 51 15.06 1.72 -5.03
C ALA A 51 14.48 0.52 -5.78
N TYR A 52 13.26 0.66 -6.31
CA TYR A 52 12.64 -0.37 -7.15
C TYR A 52 13.51 -0.69 -8.38
N HIS A 53 13.88 0.31 -9.16
CA HIS A 53 14.67 0.11 -10.37
C HIS A 53 16.08 -0.41 -10.06
N ALA A 54 16.76 0.14 -9.04
CA ALA A 54 18.10 -0.26 -8.65
C ALA A 54 18.17 -1.75 -8.27
N LEU A 55 17.26 -2.21 -7.39
CA LEU A 55 17.27 -3.61 -6.99
C LEU A 55 16.79 -4.55 -8.10
N LEU A 56 15.77 -4.17 -8.89
CA LEU A 56 15.28 -5.03 -9.98
C LEU A 56 16.35 -5.22 -11.06
N HIS A 57 17.06 -4.14 -11.42
CA HIS A 57 18.18 -4.20 -12.36
C HIS A 57 19.26 -5.15 -11.84
N GLU A 58 19.64 -5.00 -10.58
CA GLU A 58 20.69 -5.81 -9.98
C GLU A 58 20.31 -7.29 -9.84
N LEU A 59 19.07 -7.60 -9.43
CA LEU A 59 18.58 -8.98 -9.38
C LEU A 59 18.64 -9.66 -10.76
N ARG A 60 18.23 -8.95 -11.82
CA ARG A 60 18.32 -9.46 -13.20
C ARG A 60 19.77 -9.65 -13.65
N ARG A 61 20.65 -8.71 -13.31
CA ARG A 61 22.09 -8.81 -13.62
C ARG A 61 22.70 -10.03 -12.93
N VAL A 62 22.41 -10.21 -11.65
CA VAL A 62 22.89 -11.35 -10.87
C VAL A 62 22.34 -12.65 -11.42
N ASP A 63 21.06 -12.72 -11.75
CA ASP A 63 20.46 -13.92 -12.35
C ASP A 63 21.16 -14.29 -13.68
N ASN A 64 21.42 -13.32 -14.55
CA ASN A 64 22.12 -13.55 -15.82
C ASN A 64 23.56 -14.04 -15.64
N CYS A 65 24.27 -13.59 -14.60
CA CYS A 65 25.68 -13.93 -14.40
C CYS A 65 25.91 -15.12 -13.44
N TYR A 66 25.00 -15.34 -12.49
CA TYR A 66 25.16 -16.20 -11.31
C TYR A 66 23.85 -16.94 -10.95
N ALA A 67 23.06 -17.36 -11.95
CA ALA A 67 21.75 -17.99 -11.73
C ALA A 67 21.74 -19.12 -10.68
N LYS A 68 22.75 -20.01 -10.73
CA LYS A 68 22.83 -21.17 -9.83
C LYS A 68 23.12 -20.75 -8.40
N GLU A 69 24.05 -19.83 -8.22
CA GLU A 69 24.44 -19.27 -6.93
C GLU A 69 23.30 -18.42 -6.34
N LEU A 70 22.59 -17.66 -7.18
CA LEU A 70 21.39 -16.93 -6.77
C LEU A 70 20.30 -17.88 -6.28
N PHE A 71 20.04 -18.96 -7.01
CA PHE A 71 19.08 -19.97 -6.58
C PHE A 71 19.44 -20.59 -5.23
N ALA A 72 20.71 -20.99 -5.04
CA ALA A 72 21.19 -21.53 -3.78
C ALA A 72 21.04 -20.51 -2.64
N TYR A 73 21.48 -19.26 -2.88
CA TYR A 73 21.37 -18.17 -1.92
C TYR A 73 19.93 -17.94 -1.47
N LEU A 74 19.00 -17.83 -2.41
CA LEU A 74 17.58 -17.56 -2.12
C LEU A 74 16.93 -18.73 -1.38
N LYS A 75 17.32 -19.96 -1.68
CA LYS A 75 16.86 -21.15 -0.95
C LYS A 75 17.36 -21.13 0.51
N ASP A 76 18.64 -20.85 0.72
CA ASP A 76 19.26 -20.83 2.04
C ASP A 76 18.75 -19.68 2.91
N HIS A 77 18.39 -18.54 2.28
CA HIS A 77 17.89 -17.34 2.95
C HIS A 77 16.37 -17.17 2.85
N ARG A 78 15.63 -18.21 2.44
CA ARG A 78 14.17 -18.15 2.22
C ARG A 78 13.43 -17.59 3.42
N PHE A 79 13.73 -18.10 4.62
CA PHE A 79 13.08 -17.65 5.86
C PHE A 79 13.34 -16.16 6.16
N THR A 80 14.55 -15.68 5.90
CA THR A 80 14.90 -14.26 6.11
C THR A 80 14.15 -13.36 5.13
N ILE A 81 14.05 -13.77 3.87
CA ILE A 81 13.30 -13.06 2.83
C ILE A 81 11.80 -13.07 3.18
N ASP A 82 11.24 -14.22 3.53
CA ASP A 82 9.84 -14.35 3.95
C ASP A 82 9.52 -13.41 5.13
N ASN A 83 10.39 -13.33 6.12
CA ASN A 83 10.21 -12.42 7.26
C ASN A 83 10.30 -10.95 6.86
N ALA A 84 11.09 -10.58 5.86
CA ALA A 84 11.12 -9.20 5.36
C ALA A 84 9.76 -8.76 4.82
N PHE A 85 9.07 -9.64 4.08
CA PHE A 85 7.70 -9.38 3.64
C PHE A 85 6.74 -9.26 4.82
N ARG A 86 6.81 -10.17 5.80
CA ARG A 86 5.97 -10.11 7.01
C ARG A 86 6.18 -8.82 7.79
N HIS A 87 7.43 -8.42 8.03
CA HIS A 87 7.74 -7.20 8.78
C HIS A 87 7.24 -5.94 8.06
N ALA A 88 7.40 -5.86 6.74
CA ALA A 88 6.85 -4.74 5.99
C ALA A 88 5.32 -4.73 6.01
N GLN A 89 4.64 -5.88 5.90
CA GLN A 89 3.18 -5.97 6.03
C GLN A 89 2.69 -5.46 7.39
N GLU A 90 3.30 -5.93 8.48
CA GLU A 90 2.96 -5.49 9.84
C GLU A 90 3.10 -3.98 9.99
N ILE A 91 4.20 -3.42 9.48
CA ILE A 91 4.48 -1.99 9.57
C ILE A 91 3.51 -1.22 8.68
N ASN A 92 3.29 -1.62 7.43
CA ASN A 92 2.35 -0.98 6.51
C ASN A 92 0.91 -0.98 7.05
N ALA A 93 0.53 -1.96 7.86
CA ALA A 93 -0.79 -2.04 8.48
C ALA A 93 -1.03 -0.97 9.58
N PHE A 94 0.00 -0.25 10.03
CA PHE A 94 -0.17 0.79 11.04
C PHE A 94 -1.04 1.96 10.54
N GLY A 95 -2.05 2.33 11.34
CA GLY A 95 -3.04 3.36 10.98
C GLY A 95 -2.52 4.80 11.00
N TRP A 96 -1.26 5.04 11.38
CA TRP A 96 -0.69 6.37 11.58
C TRP A 96 0.14 6.89 10.38
N HIS A 97 0.32 6.10 9.31
CA HIS A 97 1.14 6.47 8.14
C HIS A 97 0.67 7.71 7.36
N ASP A 98 -0.63 8.01 7.36
CA ASP A 98 -1.19 9.14 6.62
C ASP A 98 -1.95 10.12 7.55
N GLN A 99 -1.55 10.17 8.82
CA GLN A 99 -2.08 11.11 9.79
C GLN A 99 -1.33 12.45 9.72
N GLU A 100 -2.08 13.54 9.89
CA GLU A 100 -1.53 14.88 9.99
C GLU A 100 -0.94 15.09 11.39
N MET A 101 0.27 15.62 11.46
CA MET A 101 0.89 16.02 12.72
C MET A 101 0.36 17.41 13.06
N LYS A 102 -0.65 17.49 13.92
CA LYS A 102 -1.13 18.79 14.41
C LYS A 102 -0.09 19.34 15.39
N GLY A 103 0.52 20.48 15.04
CA GLY A 103 1.52 21.17 15.87
C GLY A 103 0.99 21.76 17.18
N GLU A 104 -0.25 21.43 17.58
CA GLU A 104 -0.85 21.92 18.83
C GLU A 104 -0.43 21.08 20.05
N ASN A 105 0.22 19.92 19.86
CA ASN A 105 0.66 19.06 20.95
C ASN A 105 1.97 18.31 20.64
N ASP A 106 3.10 18.96 20.91
CA ASP A 106 4.45 18.39 20.75
C ASP A 106 4.62 17.08 21.55
N TYR A 107 3.97 16.96 22.71
CA TYR A 107 4.03 15.77 23.56
C TYR A 107 3.42 14.52 22.88
N LEU A 108 2.25 14.64 22.23
CA LEU A 108 1.66 13.51 21.50
C LEU A 108 2.51 13.08 20.31
N SER A 109 3.17 14.05 19.66
CA SER A 109 4.08 13.79 18.55
C SER A 109 5.30 13.00 19.01
N LEU A 110 5.87 13.38 20.16
CA LEU A 110 6.99 12.66 20.77
C LEU A 110 6.59 11.25 21.23
N ILE A 111 5.43 11.08 21.87
CA ILE A 111 4.95 9.73 22.25
C ILE A 111 4.80 8.83 21.03
N LEU A 112 4.20 9.33 19.94
CA LEU A 112 4.07 8.56 18.71
C LEU A 112 5.44 8.12 18.21
N ILE A 113 6.41 9.04 18.23
CA ILE A 113 7.76 8.77 17.77
C ILE A 113 8.43 7.69 18.62
N ASP A 114 8.38 7.81 19.95
CA ASP A 114 9.08 6.89 20.84
C ASP A 114 8.42 5.51 20.89
N ARG A 115 7.08 5.46 20.90
CA ARG A 115 6.34 4.19 21.05
C ARG A 115 6.16 3.42 19.76
N GLU A 116 5.98 4.13 18.65
CA GLU A 116 5.60 3.50 17.38
C GLU A 116 6.70 3.65 16.32
N VAL A 117 7.21 4.87 16.12
CA VAL A 117 8.11 5.17 14.98
C VAL A 117 9.50 4.57 15.19
N HIS A 118 10.14 4.75 16.35
CA HIS A 118 11.49 4.21 16.57
C HIS A 118 11.53 2.67 16.51
N PRO A 119 10.62 1.92 17.18
CA PRO A 119 10.61 0.46 17.04
C PRO A 119 10.32 0.00 15.61
N ALA A 120 9.41 0.69 14.90
CA ALA A 120 9.12 0.40 13.50
C ALA A 120 10.33 0.70 12.59
N TYR A 121 11.04 1.81 12.81
CA TYR A 121 12.25 2.16 12.07
C TYR A 121 13.32 1.10 12.21
N LEU A 122 13.60 0.65 13.45
CA LEU A 122 14.60 -0.38 13.69
C LEU A 122 14.21 -1.70 13.00
N ARG A 123 12.92 -2.09 13.09
CA ARG A 123 12.39 -3.28 12.42
C ARG A 123 12.45 -3.18 10.89
N LEU A 124 12.23 -2.00 10.29
CA LEU A 124 12.42 -1.80 8.85
C LEU A 124 13.89 -2.00 8.46
N VAL A 125 14.79 -1.35 9.18
CA VAL A 125 16.21 -1.36 8.86
C VAL A 125 16.79 -2.79 8.95
N GLU A 126 16.49 -3.50 10.03
CA GLU A 126 17.08 -4.82 10.31
C GLU A 126 16.28 -5.96 9.69
N GLY A 127 14.95 -5.83 9.68
CA GLY A 127 14.04 -6.87 9.22
C GLY A 127 13.72 -6.83 7.74
N VAL A 128 13.92 -5.69 7.05
CA VAL A 128 13.53 -5.53 5.63
C VAL A 128 14.70 -5.01 4.79
N PHE A 129 15.22 -3.84 5.11
CA PHE A 129 16.28 -3.17 4.34
C PHE A 129 17.55 -4.03 4.27
N GLN A 130 18.03 -4.50 5.42
CA GLN A 130 19.24 -5.33 5.48
C GLN A 130 19.11 -6.64 4.68
N PRO A 131 18.07 -7.49 4.87
CA PRO A 131 17.90 -8.70 4.08
C PRO A 131 17.88 -8.48 2.55
N MET A 132 17.15 -7.44 2.09
CA MET A 132 17.02 -7.17 0.66
C MET A 132 18.35 -6.72 0.04
N LEU A 133 19.10 -5.86 0.73
CA LEU A 133 20.38 -5.34 0.23
C LEU A 133 21.53 -6.32 0.43
N ARG A 134 21.41 -7.29 1.34
CA ARG A 134 22.40 -8.36 1.51
C ARG A 134 22.56 -9.20 0.24
N ILE A 135 21.49 -9.36 -0.55
CA ILE A 135 21.56 -10.03 -1.86
C ILE A 135 22.59 -9.31 -2.73
N VAL A 136 22.44 -8.00 -2.91
CA VAL A 136 23.34 -7.18 -3.73
C VAL A 136 24.78 -7.23 -3.20
N ALA A 137 24.97 -7.03 -1.89
CA ALA A 137 26.30 -7.05 -1.29
C ALA A 137 27.00 -8.43 -1.41
N HIS A 138 26.25 -9.53 -1.29
CA HIS A 138 26.77 -10.88 -1.46
C HIS A 138 27.31 -11.08 -2.87
N PHE A 139 26.53 -10.75 -3.90
CA PHE A 139 26.95 -10.95 -5.29
C PHE A 139 27.99 -9.92 -5.76
N SER A 140 27.99 -8.71 -5.20
CA SER A 140 29.07 -7.74 -5.38
C SER A 140 30.41 -8.32 -4.91
N ARG A 141 30.46 -8.87 -3.69
CA ARG A 141 31.67 -9.53 -3.16
C ARG A 141 32.08 -10.77 -3.94
N LEU A 142 31.11 -11.61 -4.31
CA LEU A 142 31.36 -12.80 -5.11
C LEU A 142 32.01 -12.43 -6.46
N SER A 143 31.50 -11.39 -7.13
CA SER A 143 32.07 -10.90 -8.39
C SER A 143 33.50 -10.35 -8.26
N ALA A 144 33.86 -9.86 -7.06
CA ALA A 144 35.18 -9.38 -6.73
C ALA A 144 36.11 -10.46 -6.14
N ASN A 145 35.70 -11.74 -6.14
CA ASN A 145 36.40 -12.85 -5.50
C ASN A 145 36.72 -12.62 -4.01
N LYS A 146 35.83 -11.91 -3.29
CA LYS A 146 35.93 -11.67 -1.85
C LYS A 146 35.04 -12.65 -1.07
N GLY A 147 35.41 -12.91 0.19
CA GLY A 147 34.60 -13.72 1.10
C GLY A 147 33.21 -13.09 1.35
N THR A 148 32.17 -13.91 1.28
CA THR A 148 30.76 -13.48 1.40
C THR A 148 30.20 -13.54 2.83
N GLU A 149 31.01 -13.99 3.79
CA GLU A 149 30.66 -14.11 5.20
C GLU A 149 30.78 -12.77 5.96
N GLY A 150 30.09 -12.68 7.10
CA GLY A 150 30.23 -11.57 8.05
C GLY A 150 29.68 -10.22 7.57
N LEU A 151 28.78 -10.21 6.57
CA LEU A 151 28.12 -9.01 6.06
C LEU A 151 27.15 -8.41 7.10
N ASN A 152 27.64 -7.50 7.93
CA ASN A 152 26.82 -6.64 8.78
C ASN A 152 26.23 -5.46 7.98
N LEU A 153 25.21 -4.78 8.52
CA LEU A 153 24.50 -3.71 7.82
C LEU A 153 25.41 -2.59 7.29
N TYR A 154 26.40 -2.16 8.07
CA TYR A 154 27.35 -1.14 7.62
C TYR A 154 28.16 -1.62 6.41
N SER A 155 28.67 -2.85 6.47
CA SER A 155 29.41 -3.45 5.36
C SER A 155 28.51 -3.69 4.14
N ILE A 156 27.25 -4.07 4.32
CA ILE A 156 26.28 -4.22 3.22
C ILE A 156 26.12 -2.89 2.48
N VAL A 157 25.85 -1.80 3.21
CA VAL A 157 25.66 -0.47 2.62
C VAL A 157 26.93 0.01 1.89
N ALA A 158 28.11 -0.31 2.42
CA ALA A 158 29.38 0.03 1.80
C ALA A 158 29.64 -0.71 0.47
N GLU A 159 29.17 -1.95 0.32
CA GLU A 159 29.36 -2.77 -0.89
C GLU A 159 28.37 -2.43 -2.03
N LEU A 160 27.35 -1.60 -1.78
CA LEU A 160 26.39 -1.23 -2.82
C LEU A 160 27.01 -0.26 -3.85
N PRO A 161 26.67 -0.37 -5.14
CA PRO A 161 27.14 0.57 -6.16
C PRO A 161 26.62 2.00 -5.93
N ASP A 162 27.50 3.01 -5.95
CA ASP A 162 27.10 4.39 -5.66
C ASP A 162 26.13 4.99 -6.68
N HIS A 163 26.31 4.70 -7.97
CA HIS A 163 25.51 5.31 -9.04
C HIS A 163 24.03 4.90 -8.98
N ASP A 164 23.75 3.62 -8.73
CA ASP A 164 22.39 3.08 -8.70
C ASP A 164 21.72 3.15 -7.32
N PHE A 165 22.51 3.08 -6.24
CA PHE A 165 21.98 2.98 -4.87
C PHE A 165 22.15 4.27 -4.04
N ALA A 166 22.49 5.42 -4.64
CA ALA A 166 22.68 6.68 -3.91
C ALA A 166 21.52 7.02 -2.97
N ASP A 167 20.28 7.00 -3.48
CA ASP A 167 19.07 7.28 -2.69
C ASP A 167 18.86 6.24 -1.58
N VAL A 168 19.12 4.96 -1.88
CA VAL A 168 19.01 3.85 -0.93
C VAL A 168 19.99 4.04 0.22
N LYS A 169 21.26 4.37 -0.08
CA LYS A 169 22.28 4.67 0.92
C LYS A 169 21.89 5.89 1.77
N ALA A 170 21.41 6.97 1.13
CA ALA A 170 21.04 8.20 1.81
C ALA A 170 19.87 8.05 2.79
N SER A 171 19.00 7.06 2.57
CA SER A 171 17.89 6.76 3.49
C SER A 171 18.35 6.13 4.81
N TYR A 172 19.50 5.44 4.83
CA TYR A 172 20.02 4.80 6.02
C TYR A 172 20.77 5.79 6.92
N VAL A 173 20.12 6.18 8.02
CA VAL A 173 20.71 7.06 9.03
C VAL A 173 21.34 6.23 10.16
N HIS A 174 22.66 5.99 10.06
CA HIS A 174 23.40 5.14 10.99
C HIS A 174 23.27 5.56 12.45
N LEU A 175 23.44 6.86 12.74
CA LEU A 175 23.38 7.39 14.11
C LEU A 175 21.98 7.24 14.70
N MET A 176 20.91 7.46 13.92
CA MET A 176 19.54 7.23 14.35
C MET A 176 19.30 5.75 14.69
N ARG A 177 19.72 4.83 13.80
CA ARG A 177 19.59 3.38 14.07
C ARG A 177 20.33 2.98 15.35
N ASN A 178 21.59 3.39 15.50
CA ASN A 178 22.40 3.01 16.66
C ASN A 178 21.88 3.63 17.96
N GLY A 179 21.47 4.90 17.93
CA GLY A 179 20.85 5.58 19.07
C GLY A 179 19.59 4.85 19.53
N ILE A 180 18.73 4.43 18.59
CA ILE A 180 17.55 3.62 18.92
C ILE A 180 17.95 2.26 19.49
N ALA A 181 18.83 1.53 18.82
CA ALA A 181 19.22 0.16 19.20
C ALA A 181 19.91 0.08 20.58
N HIS A 182 20.65 1.12 20.97
CA HIS A 182 21.40 1.16 22.23
C HIS A 182 20.71 1.98 23.33
N GLY A 183 19.49 2.48 23.09
CA GLY A 183 18.78 3.34 24.04
C GLY A 183 19.41 4.74 24.23
N GLY A 184 20.26 5.17 23.31
CA GLY A 184 20.91 6.48 23.29
C GLY A 184 20.00 7.58 22.74
N ILE A 185 18.75 7.65 23.19
CA ILE A 185 17.77 8.66 22.78
C ILE A 185 17.57 9.66 23.91
N MET A 186 17.71 10.96 23.63
CA MET A 186 17.42 12.03 24.57
C MET A 186 16.55 13.10 23.90
N HIS A 187 15.67 13.73 24.68
CA HIS A 187 14.83 14.83 24.21
C HIS A 187 15.37 16.16 24.72
N SER A 188 15.54 17.13 23.82
CA SER A 188 15.90 18.50 24.14
C SER A 188 14.85 19.47 23.62
N GLY A 189 14.95 20.76 23.98
CA GLY A 189 14.09 21.80 23.42
C GLY A 189 14.23 21.96 21.90
N ASP A 190 15.37 21.55 21.34
CA ASP A 190 15.70 21.71 19.91
C ASP A 190 15.39 20.46 19.06
N GLY A 191 15.12 19.31 19.69
CA GLY A 191 14.76 18.07 18.99
C GLY A 191 15.06 16.78 19.77
N ILE A 192 15.19 15.69 19.02
CA ILE A 192 15.54 14.36 19.49
C ILE A 192 17.01 14.13 19.17
N ILE A 193 17.79 13.81 20.19
CA ILE A 193 19.23 13.54 20.10
C ILE A 193 19.42 12.03 20.07
N TYR A 194 20.10 11.54 19.04
CA TYR A 194 20.52 10.15 18.88
C TYR A 194 22.03 10.07 19.10
N ARG A 195 22.44 9.39 20.17
CA ARG A 195 23.85 9.18 20.52
C ARG A 195 24.23 7.73 20.30
N ASP A 196 25.34 7.50 19.61
CA ASP A 196 25.92 6.16 19.47
C ASP A 196 26.81 5.78 20.67
N SER A 197 27.25 4.52 20.72
CA SER A 197 28.14 4.03 21.78
C SER A 197 29.54 4.67 21.76
N LYS A 198 29.89 5.39 20.68
CA LYS A 198 31.18 6.09 20.51
C LYS A 198 31.08 7.58 20.86
N GLY A 199 29.90 8.07 21.26
CA GLY A 199 29.66 9.46 21.62
C GLY A 199 29.34 10.40 20.45
N SER A 200 29.15 9.89 19.24
CA SER A 200 28.69 10.67 18.08
C SER A 200 27.20 10.99 18.20
N GLU A 201 26.81 12.20 17.85
CA GLU A 201 25.43 12.68 18.02
C GLU A 201 24.79 13.14 16.71
N LEU A 202 23.48 12.88 16.60
CA LEU A 202 22.62 13.42 15.57
C LEU A 202 21.39 14.05 16.24
N VAL A 203 21.09 15.31 15.92
CA VAL A 203 19.91 16.00 16.42
C VAL A 203 18.90 16.15 15.28
N LEU A 204 17.68 15.64 15.47
CA LEU A 204 16.58 15.76 14.51
C LEU A 204 15.35 16.36 15.17
N ARG A 205 14.63 17.24 14.47
CA ARG A 205 13.30 17.65 14.93
C ARG A 205 12.31 16.49 14.76
N PRO A 206 11.20 16.44 15.54
CA PRO A 206 10.19 15.40 15.41
C PRO A 206 9.70 15.17 13.96
N ARG A 207 9.53 16.26 13.21
CA ARG A 207 9.13 16.22 11.80
C ARG A 207 10.20 15.56 10.92
N ASP A 208 11.48 15.83 11.17
CA ASP A 208 12.59 15.28 10.40
C ASP A 208 12.76 13.78 10.71
N THR A 209 12.58 13.38 11.98
CA THR A 209 12.55 11.97 12.38
C THR A 209 11.45 11.20 11.63
N LEU A 210 10.24 11.75 11.55
CA LEU A 210 9.15 11.14 10.78
C LEU A 210 9.44 11.08 9.29
N GLN A 211 10.06 12.12 8.73
CA GLN A 211 10.45 12.12 7.32
C GLN A 211 11.49 11.03 7.04
N LYS A 212 12.50 10.86 7.90
CA LYS A 212 13.49 9.77 7.78
C LYS A 212 12.86 8.39 7.88
N PHE A 213 11.87 8.22 8.75
CA PHE A 213 11.08 6.99 8.80
C PHE A 213 10.29 6.74 7.50
N ASP A 214 9.56 7.75 7.01
CA ASP A 214 8.76 7.65 5.80
C ASP A 214 9.65 7.32 4.58
N ASP A 215 10.80 7.98 4.46
CA ASP A 215 11.77 7.72 3.38
C ASP A 215 12.30 6.27 3.45
N MET A 216 12.67 5.78 4.65
CA MET A 216 13.10 4.39 4.85
C MET A 216 12.00 3.38 4.48
N LEU A 217 10.76 3.67 4.86
CA LEU A 217 9.60 2.83 4.53
C LEU A 217 9.34 2.79 3.02
N ASP A 218 9.43 3.94 2.35
CA ASP A 218 9.26 4.04 0.90
C ASP A 218 10.36 3.27 0.16
N ILE A 219 11.61 3.37 0.61
CA ILE A 219 12.74 2.56 0.09
C ILE A 219 12.47 1.07 0.30
N CYS A 220 12.11 0.64 1.51
CA CYS A 220 11.82 -0.77 1.80
C CYS A 220 10.67 -1.32 0.93
N ASN A 221 9.59 -0.54 0.77
CA ASN A 221 8.48 -0.92 -0.11
C ASN A 221 8.93 -1.03 -1.58
N GLY A 222 9.83 -0.15 -2.04
CA GLY A 222 10.42 -0.23 -3.38
C GLY A 222 11.29 -1.47 -3.59
N LEU A 223 12.13 -1.80 -2.61
CA LEU A 223 12.97 -3.02 -2.64
C LEU A 223 12.10 -4.29 -2.66
N LEU A 224 11.08 -4.38 -1.81
CA LEU A 224 10.17 -5.54 -1.79
C LEU A 224 9.36 -5.66 -3.08
N LEU A 225 8.94 -4.54 -3.66
CA LEU A 225 8.28 -4.53 -4.96
C LEU A 225 9.22 -5.05 -6.06
N ALA A 226 10.48 -4.63 -6.08
CA ALA A 226 11.47 -5.09 -7.04
C ALA A 226 11.70 -6.61 -6.94
N TYR A 227 11.87 -7.11 -5.72
CA TYR A 227 11.98 -8.55 -5.48
C TYR A 227 10.73 -9.29 -5.94
N SER A 228 9.54 -8.75 -5.65
CA SER A 228 8.26 -9.35 -6.03
C SER A 228 8.13 -9.44 -7.56
N VAL A 229 8.43 -8.35 -8.28
CA VAL A 229 8.40 -8.33 -9.75
C VAL A 229 9.42 -9.32 -10.33
N PHE A 230 10.62 -9.38 -9.77
CA PHE A 230 11.63 -10.36 -10.16
C PHE A 230 11.14 -11.80 -9.95
N ALA A 231 10.70 -12.15 -8.73
CA ALA A 231 10.25 -13.48 -8.37
C ALA A 231 9.06 -13.95 -9.20
N PHE A 232 8.08 -13.06 -9.45
CA PHE A 232 6.94 -13.39 -10.29
C PHE A 232 7.31 -13.47 -11.77
N SER A 233 8.15 -12.59 -12.32
CA SER A 233 8.51 -12.62 -13.75
C SER A 233 9.43 -13.80 -14.14
N HIS A 234 10.18 -14.35 -13.20
CA HIS A 234 11.16 -15.41 -13.46
C HIS A 234 10.54 -16.77 -13.86
N LYS A 235 11.15 -17.51 -14.79
CA LYS A 235 10.59 -18.77 -15.37
C LYS A 235 10.20 -19.83 -14.32
N HIS A 236 10.97 -19.94 -13.24
CA HIS A 236 10.71 -20.85 -12.11
C HIS A 236 10.12 -20.13 -10.89
N SER A 237 9.07 -19.33 -11.09
CA SER A 237 8.50 -18.46 -10.05
C SER A 237 8.08 -19.20 -8.77
N GLU A 238 7.67 -20.47 -8.86
CA GLU A 238 7.26 -21.30 -7.72
C GLU A 238 8.35 -21.43 -6.64
N ASN A 239 9.63 -21.34 -7.02
CA ASN A 239 10.75 -21.46 -6.10
C ASN A 239 11.20 -20.15 -5.46
N PHE A 240 10.77 -19.01 -6.01
CA PHE A 240 11.27 -17.68 -5.63
C PHE A 240 10.23 -16.82 -4.93
N VAL A 241 8.94 -17.12 -5.09
CA VAL A 241 7.88 -16.32 -4.49
C VAL A 241 7.82 -16.59 -2.98
N PRO A 242 8.01 -15.56 -2.13
CA PRO A 242 7.93 -15.67 -0.68
C PRO A 242 6.53 -16.10 -0.25
N GLN A 243 6.42 -16.95 0.78
CA GLN A 243 5.13 -17.45 1.27
C GLN A 243 4.18 -16.31 1.65
N ASN A 244 4.72 -15.28 2.31
CA ASN A 244 3.91 -14.12 2.71
C ASN A 244 3.37 -13.33 1.50
N LEU A 245 4.08 -13.32 0.37
CA LEU A 245 3.62 -12.70 -0.87
C LEU A 245 2.49 -13.53 -1.52
N MET A 246 2.54 -14.85 -1.39
CA MET A 246 1.48 -15.76 -1.85
C MET A 246 0.20 -15.59 -1.02
N VAL A 247 0.35 -15.43 0.30
CA VAL A 247 -0.78 -15.14 1.19
C VAL A 247 -1.43 -13.81 0.84
N GLU A 248 -0.65 -12.77 0.54
CA GLU A 248 -1.21 -11.50 0.06
C GLU A 248 -1.97 -11.64 -1.25
N ALA A 249 -1.42 -12.39 -2.22
CA ALA A 249 -2.10 -12.66 -3.48
C ALA A 249 -3.44 -13.37 -3.24
N LEU A 250 -3.45 -14.39 -2.38
CA LEU A 250 -4.67 -15.08 -1.95
C LEU A 250 -5.67 -14.13 -1.30
N CYS A 251 -5.20 -13.24 -0.42
CA CYS A 251 -6.03 -12.23 0.22
C CYS A 251 -6.71 -11.34 -0.81
N GLU A 252 -5.96 -10.78 -1.77
CA GLU A 252 -6.51 -9.87 -2.78
C GLU A 252 -7.45 -10.59 -3.77
N GLU A 253 -7.12 -11.81 -4.20
CA GLU A 253 -7.95 -12.57 -5.15
C GLU A 253 -9.29 -13.07 -4.57
N THR A 254 -9.36 -13.24 -3.26
CA THR A 254 -10.55 -13.77 -2.58
C THR A 254 -11.34 -12.70 -1.83
N ARG A 255 -10.85 -11.45 -1.83
CA ARG A 255 -11.43 -10.35 -1.05
C ARG A 255 -12.78 -9.94 -1.59
N THR A 256 -13.82 -10.21 -0.81
CA THR A 256 -15.17 -9.70 -1.06
C THR A 256 -15.62 -8.82 0.12
N PRO A 257 -16.69 -8.01 -0.03
CA PRO A 257 -17.23 -7.25 1.10
C PRO A 257 -17.68 -8.10 2.30
N TYR A 258 -17.89 -9.41 2.09
CA TYR A 258 -18.41 -10.35 3.08
C TYR A 258 -17.46 -11.48 3.49
N TRP A 259 -16.31 -11.62 2.82
CA TRP A 259 -15.30 -12.63 3.07
C TRP A 259 -13.91 -12.02 2.89
N ALA A 260 -13.04 -12.18 3.88
CA ALA A 260 -11.67 -11.70 3.81
C ALA A 260 -10.73 -12.70 4.47
N VAL A 261 -9.75 -13.19 3.71
CA VAL A 261 -8.59 -13.90 4.28
C VAL A 261 -7.76 -12.88 5.07
N THR A 262 -7.36 -13.24 6.28
CA THR A 262 -6.55 -12.38 7.16
C THR A 262 -5.14 -12.89 7.38
N GLY A 263 -4.86 -14.12 6.95
CA GLY A 263 -3.54 -14.72 7.03
C GLY A 263 -3.58 -16.21 6.76
N ALA A 264 -2.42 -16.81 6.57
CA ALA A 264 -2.26 -18.25 6.51
C ALA A 264 -0.99 -18.68 7.25
N LEU A 265 -1.01 -19.87 7.85
CA LEU A 265 0.11 -20.45 8.58
C LEU A 265 0.30 -21.91 8.18
N PRO A 266 1.53 -22.33 7.83
CA PRO A 266 1.84 -23.74 7.70
C PRO A 266 1.84 -24.41 9.08
N SER A 267 1.39 -25.65 9.14
CA SER A 267 1.27 -26.46 10.35
C SER A 267 1.48 -27.93 10.01
N ILE A 268 1.81 -28.74 11.02
CA ILE A 268 1.93 -30.19 10.91
C ILE A 268 0.84 -30.78 11.80
N ILE A 269 0.08 -31.72 11.26
CA ILE A 269 -0.94 -32.49 12.00
C ILE A 269 -0.41 -33.88 12.36
N LEU A 270 -1.17 -34.63 13.15
CA LEU A 270 -0.82 -35.99 13.55
C LEU A 270 -0.45 -36.87 12.34
N GLY A 271 0.69 -37.56 12.42
CA GLY A 271 1.20 -38.41 11.35
C GLY A 271 2.09 -37.69 10.33
N ASP A 272 2.74 -36.58 10.72
CA ASP A 272 3.64 -35.77 9.88
C ASP A 272 3.01 -35.21 8.59
N GLN A 273 1.67 -35.19 8.53
CA GLN A 273 0.96 -34.58 7.41
C GLN A 273 1.02 -33.06 7.50
N SER A 274 1.28 -32.44 6.36
CA SER A 274 1.37 -30.99 6.19
C SER A 274 -0.02 -30.36 6.06
N GLN A 275 -0.24 -29.23 6.73
CA GLN A 275 -1.49 -28.51 6.69
C GLN A 275 -1.25 -27.01 6.51
N LEU A 276 -1.99 -26.37 5.61
CA LEU A 276 -2.07 -24.92 5.52
C LEU A 276 -3.33 -24.42 6.22
N ILE A 277 -3.17 -23.70 7.33
CA ILE A 277 -4.28 -23.06 8.06
C ILE A 277 -4.51 -21.67 7.49
N ILE A 278 -5.73 -21.39 7.03
CA ILE A 278 -6.14 -20.12 6.42
C ILE A 278 -7.17 -19.47 7.33
N TYR A 279 -6.88 -18.27 7.82
CA TYR A 279 -7.78 -17.53 8.69
C TYR A 279 -8.65 -16.57 7.89
N CYS A 280 -9.96 -16.63 8.10
CA CYS A 280 -10.95 -15.86 7.35
C CYS A 280 -11.90 -15.12 8.28
N ASN A 281 -12.12 -13.84 7.99
CA ASN A 281 -13.17 -13.03 8.59
C ASN A 281 -14.43 -13.09 7.73
N VAL A 282 -15.56 -13.45 8.34
CA VAL A 282 -16.85 -13.61 7.69
C VAL A 282 -17.83 -12.52 8.14
N ARG A 283 -18.47 -11.84 7.19
CA ARG A 283 -19.45 -10.77 7.44
C ARG A 283 -20.82 -11.03 6.80
N THR A 284 -21.08 -12.26 6.40
CA THR A 284 -22.37 -12.71 5.87
C THR A 284 -22.93 -13.86 6.72
N MET A 285 -24.26 -13.95 6.77
CA MET A 285 -25.01 -15.05 7.38
C MET A 285 -25.60 -15.99 6.32
N ASP A 286 -25.16 -15.84 5.08
CA ASP A 286 -25.64 -16.58 3.92
C ASP A 286 -24.76 -17.81 3.70
N ASP A 287 -25.27 -18.99 4.03
CA ASP A 287 -24.52 -20.26 3.96
C ASP A 287 -23.94 -20.53 2.58
N LEU A 288 -24.70 -20.25 1.52
CA LEU A 288 -24.23 -20.45 0.14
C LEU A 288 -23.03 -19.56 -0.18
N LYS A 289 -23.03 -18.31 0.31
CA LYS A 289 -21.89 -17.41 0.13
C LYS A 289 -20.67 -17.87 0.93
N VAL A 290 -20.89 -18.35 2.16
CA VAL A 290 -19.81 -18.88 3.02
C VAL A 290 -19.18 -20.10 2.36
N LYS A 291 -20.00 -21.08 1.95
CA LYS A 291 -19.54 -22.30 1.28
C LYS A 291 -18.80 -21.97 -0.02
N PHE A 292 -19.38 -21.13 -0.88
CA PHE A 292 -18.74 -20.70 -2.13
C PHE A 292 -17.39 -20.03 -1.87
N SER A 293 -17.32 -19.09 -0.92
CA SER A 293 -16.06 -18.41 -0.60
C SER A 293 -15.03 -19.35 0.02
N ALA A 294 -15.45 -20.31 0.85
CA ALA A 294 -14.55 -21.33 1.38
C ALA A 294 -13.95 -22.20 0.27
N ILE A 295 -14.78 -22.71 -0.65
CA ILE A 295 -14.31 -23.49 -1.82
C ILE A 295 -13.35 -22.65 -2.67
N GLN A 296 -13.75 -21.42 -3.02
CA GLN A 296 -12.91 -20.52 -3.80
C GLN A 296 -11.56 -20.27 -3.11
N THR A 297 -11.55 -19.99 -1.81
CA THR A 297 -10.32 -19.77 -1.04
C THR A 297 -9.44 -21.01 -1.02
N ALA A 298 -10.00 -22.21 -0.86
CA ALA A 298 -9.23 -23.46 -0.88
C ALA A 298 -8.57 -23.70 -2.24
N ILE A 299 -9.32 -23.49 -3.34
CA ILE A 299 -8.80 -23.61 -4.71
C ILE A 299 -7.64 -22.64 -4.95
N GLN A 300 -7.81 -21.38 -4.55
CA GLN A 300 -6.76 -20.38 -4.75
C GLN A 300 -5.57 -20.63 -3.82
N ALA A 301 -5.79 -21.15 -2.62
CA ALA A 301 -4.71 -21.48 -1.70
C ALA A 301 -3.87 -22.66 -2.21
N GLU A 302 -4.48 -23.70 -2.78
CA GLU A 302 -3.74 -24.82 -3.39
C GLU A 302 -2.99 -24.39 -4.64
N ARG A 303 -3.58 -23.51 -5.47
CA ARG A 303 -2.90 -22.93 -6.62
C ARG A 303 -1.71 -22.06 -6.22
N ALA A 304 -1.87 -21.28 -5.16
CA ALA A 304 -0.81 -20.42 -4.67
C ALA A 304 0.28 -21.30 -4.04
N ALA A 305 -0.02 -22.01 -2.96
CA ALA A 305 0.90 -22.84 -2.21
C ALA A 305 0.49 -24.32 -2.32
N PRO A 306 0.93 -25.02 -3.39
CA PRO A 306 0.56 -26.42 -3.62
C PRO A 306 1.23 -27.38 -2.63
N ASP A 307 0.83 -28.65 -2.71
CA ASP A 307 1.45 -29.81 -2.06
C ASP A 307 1.32 -29.87 -0.52
N TYR A 308 0.34 -29.17 0.06
CA TYR A 308 -0.10 -29.48 1.42
C TYR A 308 -1.09 -30.65 1.39
N ASP A 309 -1.00 -31.55 2.37
CA ASP A 309 -1.95 -32.66 2.49
C ASP A 309 -3.37 -32.15 2.79
N ARG A 310 -3.47 -31.04 3.54
CA ARG A 310 -4.75 -30.44 3.92
C ARG A 310 -4.73 -28.91 3.85
N TYR A 311 -5.84 -28.34 3.38
CA TYR A 311 -6.14 -26.92 3.48
C TYR A 311 -7.27 -26.71 4.49
N PHE A 312 -6.96 -26.06 5.62
CA PHE A 312 -7.88 -25.83 6.72
C PHE A 312 -8.32 -24.36 6.75
N ILE A 313 -9.60 -24.08 6.54
CA ILE A 313 -10.14 -22.73 6.60
C ILE A 313 -10.77 -22.50 7.98
N SER A 314 -10.17 -21.62 8.78
CA SER A 314 -10.71 -21.14 10.04
C SER A 314 -11.55 -19.88 9.81
N MET A 315 -12.82 -19.90 10.20
CA MET A 315 -13.78 -18.83 9.95
C MET A 315 -14.17 -18.12 11.25
N LYS A 316 -14.01 -16.81 11.28
CA LYS A 316 -14.39 -15.95 12.41
C LYS A 316 -15.45 -14.94 11.99
N ALA A 317 -16.62 -15.04 12.60
CA ALA A 317 -17.67 -14.01 12.49
C ALA A 317 -17.52 -12.99 13.63
N LYS A 318 -17.89 -11.71 13.37
CA LYS A 318 -17.67 -10.59 14.31
C LYS A 318 -18.19 -10.86 15.73
N ASN A 319 -19.34 -11.52 15.86
CA ASN A 319 -20.02 -11.80 17.14
C ASN A 319 -20.57 -13.25 17.21
N GLY A 320 -19.97 -14.19 16.46
CA GLY A 320 -20.49 -15.55 16.32
C GLY A 320 -19.53 -16.61 16.83
N LEU A 321 -20.03 -17.84 16.97
CA LEU A 321 -19.20 -19.02 17.18
C LEU A 321 -18.22 -19.20 16.00
N PRO A 322 -17.03 -19.78 16.23
CA PRO A 322 -16.10 -20.06 15.13
C PRO A 322 -16.71 -21.06 14.15
N GLY A 323 -16.29 -20.99 12.89
CA GLY A 323 -16.60 -22.02 11.90
C GLY A 323 -15.32 -22.56 11.27
N TRP A 324 -15.42 -23.69 10.59
CA TRP A 324 -14.29 -24.18 9.79
C TRP A 324 -14.73 -24.99 8.56
N ALA A 325 -13.80 -25.13 7.63
CA ALA A 325 -13.91 -26.04 6.51
C ALA A 325 -12.57 -26.76 6.29
N ARG A 326 -12.62 -28.05 5.95
CA ARG A 326 -11.45 -28.88 5.65
C ARG A 326 -11.49 -29.35 4.21
N PHE A 327 -10.37 -29.22 3.52
CA PHE A 327 -10.23 -29.67 2.14
C PHE A 327 -9.03 -30.60 1.99
N SER A 328 -9.21 -31.66 1.18
CA SER A 328 -8.14 -32.57 0.78
C SER A 328 -7.24 -31.91 -0.26
N GLY A 329 -5.94 -31.82 0.01
CA GLY A 329 -4.98 -31.28 -0.94
C GLY A 329 -4.85 -32.13 -2.21
N ALA A 330 -4.93 -33.46 -2.07
CA ALA A 330 -4.84 -34.39 -3.19
C ALA A 330 -6.01 -34.20 -4.19
N GLU A 331 -7.24 -34.08 -3.69
CA GLU A 331 -8.41 -33.83 -4.55
C GLU A 331 -8.38 -32.42 -5.16
N LEU A 332 -7.99 -31.39 -4.39
CA LEU A 332 -7.81 -30.03 -4.93
C LEU A 332 -6.81 -30.01 -6.09
N LYS A 333 -5.66 -30.69 -5.92
CA LYS A 333 -4.62 -30.82 -6.94
C LYS A 333 -5.13 -31.55 -8.18
N LYS A 334 -5.84 -32.65 -8.00
CA LYS A 334 -6.44 -33.44 -9.09
C LYS A 334 -7.40 -32.58 -9.94
N HIS A 335 -8.34 -31.90 -9.30
CA HIS A 335 -9.27 -31.00 -9.98
C HIS A 335 -8.55 -29.84 -10.68
N ARG A 336 -7.49 -29.28 -10.07
CA ARG A 336 -6.67 -28.25 -10.70
C ARG A 336 -5.98 -28.75 -11.98
N LEU A 337 -5.43 -29.95 -11.96
CA LEU A 337 -4.75 -30.53 -13.13
C LEU A 337 -5.72 -30.86 -14.28
N ASN A 338 -6.99 -31.11 -13.95
CA ASN A 338 -8.05 -31.35 -14.94
C ASN A 338 -8.73 -30.05 -15.43
N ASP A 339 -8.42 -28.89 -14.85
CA ASP A 339 -9.07 -27.59 -15.06
C ASP A 339 -10.60 -27.64 -14.86
N ASP A 340 -11.01 -28.35 -13.81
CA ASP A 340 -12.41 -28.58 -13.44
C ASP A 340 -13.14 -27.29 -13.01
N ASP A 341 -14.48 -27.30 -13.13
CA ASP A 341 -15.35 -26.19 -12.73
C ASP A 341 -15.56 -26.15 -11.20
N ILE A 342 -15.87 -24.98 -10.63
CA ILE A 342 -15.99 -24.80 -9.16
C ILE A 342 -16.98 -25.77 -8.50
N GLU A 343 -18.01 -26.18 -9.23
CA GLU A 343 -19.05 -27.08 -8.72
C GLU A 343 -18.50 -28.48 -8.43
N GLN A 344 -17.49 -28.91 -9.21
CA GLN A 344 -16.84 -30.21 -9.08
C GLN A 344 -15.89 -30.27 -7.89
N TYR A 345 -15.37 -29.13 -7.43
CA TYR A 345 -14.54 -29.04 -6.23
C TYR A 345 -15.30 -29.27 -4.90
N ASN A 346 -16.62 -29.48 -4.93
CA ASN A 346 -17.36 -29.88 -3.74
C ASN A 346 -16.87 -31.22 -3.17
N ASP A 347 -16.34 -32.11 -4.01
CA ASP A 347 -15.86 -33.43 -3.59
C ASP A 347 -14.56 -33.35 -2.79
N ALA A 348 -13.80 -32.26 -2.94
CA ALA A 348 -12.61 -31.98 -2.14
C ALA A 348 -12.92 -31.53 -0.71
N LEU A 349 -14.18 -31.19 -0.39
CA LEU A 349 -14.61 -30.70 0.92
C LEU A 349 -14.87 -31.87 1.88
N GLU A 350 -13.93 -32.13 2.78
CA GLU A 350 -14.02 -33.20 3.78
C GLU A 350 -14.98 -32.87 4.93
N GLU A 351 -14.95 -31.62 5.39
CA GLU A 351 -15.79 -31.16 6.50
C GLU A 351 -16.15 -29.69 6.33
N TYR A 352 -17.38 -29.32 6.69
CA TYR A 352 -17.86 -27.94 6.69
C TYR A 352 -18.77 -27.69 7.89
N LEU A 353 -18.32 -26.86 8.83
CA LEU A 353 -19.08 -26.56 10.05
C LEU A 353 -19.02 -25.06 10.41
N PRO A 354 -19.87 -24.23 9.81
CA PRO A 354 -19.96 -22.81 10.13
C PRO A 354 -20.90 -22.55 11.33
N LEU A 355 -20.43 -22.74 12.57
CA LEU A 355 -21.29 -22.64 13.77
C LEU A 355 -21.93 -21.27 14.00
N PHE A 356 -21.40 -20.19 13.40
CA PHE A 356 -22.00 -18.86 13.45
C PHE A 356 -23.32 -18.76 12.66
N LEU A 357 -23.56 -19.65 11.69
CA LEU A 357 -24.83 -19.73 10.96
C LEU A 357 -25.86 -20.42 11.83
N GLY A 358 -26.36 -19.74 12.85
CA GLY A 358 -27.46 -20.26 13.66
C GLY A 358 -28.69 -20.63 12.80
N LYS A 359 -29.62 -21.42 13.34
CA LYS A 359 -30.81 -21.95 12.64
C LYS A 359 -31.82 -20.89 12.11
N ARG A 360 -31.53 -19.59 12.21
CA ARG A 360 -32.45 -18.52 11.78
C ARG A 360 -32.33 -18.28 10.28
N HIS A 361 -33.30 -18.77 9.52
CA HIS A 361 -33.40 -18.50 8.09
C HIS A 361 -33.84 -17.06 7.83
N ILE A 362 -32.99 -16.28 7.16
CA ILE A 362 -33.35 -14.97 6.61
C ILE A 362 -34.02 -15.20 5.25
N PRO A 363 -35.11 -14.47 4.90
CA PRO A 363 -35.74 -14.58 3.59
C PRO A 363 -34.76 -14.36 2.42
N ARG A 364 -34.89 -15.18 1.36
CA ARG A 364 -34.02 -15.13 0.16
C ARG A 364 -33.94 -13.75 -0.51
N ILE A 365 -35.00 -12.93 -0.41
CA ILE A 365 -35.04 -11.58 -0.99
C ILE A 365 -34.00 -10.66 -0.34
N ILE A 366 -33.82 -10.75 0.98
CA ILE A 366 -32.83 -9.96 1.71
C ILE A 366 -31.41 -10.34 1.27
N HIS A 367 -31.16 -11.63 1.06
CA HIS A 367 -29.88 -12.11 0.52
C HIS A 367 -29.60 -11.57 -0.89
N ARG A 368 -30.61 -11.53 -1.77
CA ARG A 368 -30.49 -10.96 -3.13
C ARG A 368 -30.20 -9.46 -3.09
N MET A 369 -30.91 -8.70 -2.26
CA MET A 369 -30.65 -7.27 -2.08
C MET A 369 -29.24 -7.01 -1.53
N ALA A 370 -28.79 -7.82 -0.58
CA ALA A 370 -27.43 -7.74 -0.06
C ALA A 370 -26.40 -8.03 -1.17
N THR A 371 -26.63 -9.05 -2.00
CA THR A 371 -25.77 -9.35 -3.16
C THR A 371 -25.69 -8.17 -4.13
N MET A 372 -26.83 -7.55 -4.48
CA MET A 372 -26.87 -6.39 -5.36
C MET A 372 -26.09 -5.21 -4.77
N LYS A 373 -26.25 -4.96 -3.46
CA LYS A 373 -25.47 -3.94 -2.75
C LYS A 373 -23.97 -4.22 -2.82
N TYR A 374 -23.54 -5.47 -2.64
CA TYR A 374 -22.13 -5.84 -2.75
C TYR A 374 -21.60 -5.70 -4.18
N ALA A 375 -22.38 -6.11 -5.19
CA ALA A 375 -22.02 -5.93 -6.59
C ALA A 375 -21.84 -4.45 -6.94
N MET A 376 -22.75 -3.58 -6.48
CA MET A 376 -22.60 -2.13 -6.62
C MET A 376 -21.38 -1.60 -5.87
N GLN A 377 -21.14 -2.06 -4.63
CA GLN A 377 -19.99 -1.62 -3.83
C GLN A 377 -18.65 -1.95 -4.50
N VAL A 378 -18.56 -3.10 -5.16
CA VAL A 378 -17.35 -3.56 -5.87
C VAL A 378 -17.22 -2.94 -7.27
N GLY A 379 -18.30 -2.93 -8.05
CA GLY A 379 -18.27 -2.50 -9.45
C GLY A 379 -18.35 -0.99 -9.67
N TRP A 380 -18.97 -0.23 -8.75
CA TRP A 380 -19.18 1.21 -8.93
C TRP A 380 -17.87 2.01 -9.09
N PRO A 381 -16.82 1.78 -8.28
CA PRO A 381 -15.54 2.47 -8.47
C PRO A 381 -14.94 2.26 -9.86
N VAL A 382 -14.98 1.03 -10.38
CA VAL A 382 -14.49 0.67 -11.72
C VAL A 382 -15.29 1.39 -12.81
N ILE A 383 -16.62 1.35 -12.73
CA ILE A 383 -17.50 2.02 -13.69
C ILE A 383 -17.24 3.53 -13.71
N VAL A 384 -17.05 4.14 -12.55
CA VAL A 384 -16.76 5.58 -12.45
C VAL A 384 -15.38 5.92 -13.01
N ALA A 385 -14.37 5.08 -12.78
CA ALA A 385 -13.03 5.27 -13.32
C ALA A 385 -13.04 5.18 -14.86
N ASP A 386 -13.65 4.13 -15.43
CA ASP A 386 -13.79 3.95 -16.87
C ASP A 386 -14.55 5.11 -17.53
N TYR A 387 -15.64 5.56 -16.90
CA TYR A 387 -16.42 6.71 -17.38
C TYR A 387 -15.60 8.02 -17.38
N ARG A 388 -14.74 8.24 -16.38
CA ARG A 388 -13.86 9.41 -16.33
C ARG A 388 -12.77 9.35 -17.39
N ALA A 389 -12.14 8.20 -17.56
CA ALA A 389 -11.12 7.97 -18.57
C ALA A 389 -11.65 8.28 -19.97
N ARG A 390 -12.86 7.78 -20.32
CA ARG A 390 -13.54 8.09 -21.59
C ARG A 390 -13.83 9.57 -21.83
N LEU A 391 -13.98 10.34 -20.76
CA LEU A 391 -14.22 11.78 -20.81
C LEU A 391 -12.95 12.62 -20.68
N GLY A 392 -11.76 12.01 -20.61
CA GLY A 392 -10.50 12.70 -20.38
C GLY A 392 -10.48 13.48 -19.06
N LYS A 393 -11.24 13.03 -18.05
CA LYS A 393 -11.31 13.71 -16.74
C LYS A 393 -10.26 13.13 -15.80
N PRO A 394 -9.39 13.96 -15.20
CA PRO A 394 -8.37 13.47 -14.29
C PRO A 394 -8.98 12.93 -12.99
N ASN A 395 -8.22 12.09 -12.31
CA ASN A 395 -8.54 11.67 -10.96
C ASN A 395 -8.20 12.79 -9.96
N LEU A 396 -9.12 13.06 -9.03
CA LEU A 396 -8.98 14.10 -8.03
C LEU A 396 -8.96 13.45 -6.64
N THR A 397 -7.80 13.50 -5.99
CA THR A 397 -7.61 12.97 -4.65
C THR A 397 -7.53 14.12 -3.65
N ILE A 398 -8.53 14.23 -2.78
CA ILE A 398 -8.56 15.25 -1.71
C ILE A 398 -7.71 14.75 -0.55
N ARG A 399 -6.63 15.45 -0.23
CA ARG A 399 -5.68 15.06 0.81
C ARG A 399 -5.99 15.71 2.14
N ASN A 400 -6.12 17.03 2.14
CA ASN A 400 -6.57 17.78 3.29
C ASN A 400 -7.76 18.65 2.89
N SER A 401 -8.65 18.92 3.85
CA SER A 401 -9.69 19.91 3.65
C SER A 401 -10.20 20.42 4.98
N SER A 402 -10.10 21.73 5.20
CA SER A 402 -10.71 22.39 6.34
C SER A 402 -11.80 23.34 5.86
N ILE A 403 -12.94 23.31 6.55
CA ILE A 403 -14.05 24.23 6.28
C ILE A 403 -14.50 24.83 7.59
N HIS A 404 -14.52 26.16 7.64
CA HIS A 404 -14.99 26.90 8.80
C HIS A 404 -15.99 27.97 8.40
N ARG A 405 -16.77 28.41 9.40
CA ARG A 405 -17.78 29.46 9.24
C ARG A 405 -17.10 30.82 9.32
N ASN A 406 -17.45 31.70 8.40
CA ASN A 406 -17.17 33.13 8.48
C ASN A 406 -18.48 33.91 8.28
N SER A 407 -19.15 34.24 9.39
CA SER A 407 -20.51 34.80 9.40
C SER A 407 -21.53 33.89 8.68
N TRP A 408 -22.20 34.33 7.63
CA TRP A 408 -23.18 33.54 6.85
C TRP A 408 -22.56 32.72 5.70
N ALA A 409 -21.23 32.69 5.62
CA ALA A 409 -20.49 32.03 4.57
C ALA A 409 -19.56 30.94 5.11
N ALA A 410 -19.21 29.98 4.26
CA ALA A 410 -18.14 29.02 4.51
C ALA A 410 -16.85 29.41 3.78
N VAL A 411 -15.72 29.16 4.45
CA VAL A 411 -14.36 29.31 3.94
C VAL A 411 -13.73 27.93 3.87
N LEU A 412 -13.23 27.54 2.70
CA LEU A 412 -12.61 26.25 2.43
C LEU A 412 -11.12 26.42 2.13
N ASN A 413 -10.28 25.66 2.82
CA ASN A 413 -8.90 25.42 2.41
C ASN A 413 -8.72 23.92 2.15
N ALA A 414 -8.03 23.54 1.08
CA ALA A 414 -7.84 22.12 0.77
C ALA A 414 -6.57 21.85 -0.04
N ASP A 415 -6.02 20.66 0.13
CA ASP A 415 -4.93 20.13 -0.68
C ASP A 415 -5.52 19.08 -1.62
N VAL A 416 -5.32 19.26 -2.92
CA VAL A 416 -5.87 18.39 -3.95
C VAL A 416 -4.75 17.90 -4.86
N VAL A 417 -4.66 16.59 -5.00
CA VAL A 417 -3.77 15.96 -5.97
C VAL A 417 -4.57 15.65 -7.23
N ILE A 418 -4.05 16.08 -8.37
CA ILE A 418 -4.60 15.78 -9.69
C ILE A 418 -3.68 14.77 -10.37
N GLU A 419 -4.22 13.60 -10.66
CA GLU A 419 -3.53 12.53 -11.38
C GLU A 419 -4.22 12.37 -12.75
N ALA A 420 -3.46 12.44 -13.83
CA ALA A 420 -3.91 12.07 -15.17
C ALA A 420 -3.17 10.79 -15.56
N ASP A 421 -3.89 9.69 -15.69
CA ASP A 421 -3.33 8.35 -15.89
C ASP A 421 -2.33 8.34 -17.07
N GLY A 422 -1.03 8.38 -16.77
CA GLY A 422 0.05 8.38 -17.76
C GLY A 422 0.25 9.67 -18.57
N GLN A 423 -0.49 10.74 -18.27
CA GLN A 423 -0.34 12.04 -18.94
C GLN A 423 0.27 13.08 -18.01
N GLU A 424 1.18 13.89 -18.54
CA GLU A 424 1.66 15.06 -17.79
C GLU A 424 0.51 16.03 -17.56
N ILE A 425 0.37 16.48 -16.30
CA ILE A 425 -0.60 17.49 -15.95
C ILE A 425 -0.21 18.78 -16.68
N ASN A 426 -1.14 19.34 -17.45
CA ASN A 426 -0.98 20.64 -18.07
C ASN A 426 -1.96 21.65 -17.49
N GLN A 427 -1.80 22.92 -17.87
CA GLN A 427 -2.66 24.00 -17.38
C GLN A 427 -4.14 23.79 -17.75
N ASP A 428 -4.45 23.24 -18.92
CA ASP A 428 -5.82 23.04 -19.40
C ASP A 428 -6.58 22.00 -18.58
N ILE A 429 -5.91 20.91 -18.18
CA ILE A 429 -6.46 19.89 -17.28
C ILE A 429 -6.87 20.55 -15.95
N VAL A 430 -6.00 21.40 -15.39
CA VAL A 430 -6.28 22.11 -14.13
C VAL A 430 -7.43 23.10 -14.32
N ARG A 431 -7.40 23.94 -15.35
CA ARG A 431 -8.46 24.91 -15.71
C ARG A 431 -9.83 24.25 -15.80
N ASN A 432 -9.91 23.11 -16.48
CA ASN A 432 -11.16 22.37 -16.68
C ASN A 432 -11.61 21.63 -15.42
N SER A 433 -10.69 21.33 -14.51
CA SER A 433 -10.95 20.60 -13.27
C SER A 433 -11.24 21.50 -12.06
N SER A 434 -10.99 22.81 -12.13
CA SER A 434 -11.15 23.77 -11.01
C SER A 434 -12.49 23.64 -10.27
N ARG A 435 -13.60 23.62 -11.02
CA ARG A 435 -14.95 23.48 -10.42
C ARG A 435 -15.13 22.13 -9.74
N ALA A 436 -14.59 21.06 -10.33
CA ALA A 436 -14.69 19.70 -9.79
C ALA A 436 -13.83 19.54 -8.54
N ALA A 437 -12.63 20.11 -8.51
CA ALA A 437 -11.74 20.15 -7.36
C ALA A 437 -12.42 20.85 -6.18
N ILE A 438 -12.95 22.07 -6.38
CA ILE A 438 -13.65 22.82 -5.32
C ILE A 438 -14.87 22.07 -4.79
N LYS A 439 -15.72 21.52 -5.67
CA LYS A 439 -16.89 20.76 -5.24
C LYS A 439 -16.51 19.50 -4.47
N SER A 440 -15.47 18.80 -4.90
CA SER A 440 -15.01 17.56 -4.27
C SER A 440 -14.38 17.84 -2.91
N ALA A 441 -13.54 18.88 -2.81
CA ALA A 441 -12.96 19.34 -1.56
C ALA A 441 -14.03 19.82 -0.56
N ALA A 442 -15.00 20.63 -1.00
CA ALA A 442 -16.11 21.07 -0.16
C ALA A 442 -16.96 19.90 0.34
N LYS A 443 -17.26 18.92 -0.52
CA LYS A 443 -17.99 17.70 -0.15
C LYS A 443 -17.21 16.87 0.87
N HIS A 444 -15.90 16.77 0.71
CA HIS A 444 -15.01 16.06 1.64
C HIS A 444 -15.00 16.76 3.01
N ALA A 445 -14.75 18.07 3.06
CA ALA A 445 -14.71 18.85 4.30
C ALA A 445 -16.05 18.81 5.06
N ARG A 446 -17.18 18.96 4.35
CA ARG A 446 -18.52 18.89 4.97
C ARG A 446 -18.86 17.52 5.56
N ARG A 447 -18.27 16.44 5.05
CA ARG A 447 -18.46 15.08 5.61
C ARG A 447 -17.70 14.88 6.91
N GLN A 448 -16.58 15.57 7.10
CA GLN A 448 -15.78 15.52 8.33
C GLN A 448 -16.39 16.34 9.47
N LEU A 449 -17.21 17.35 9.15
CA LEU A 449 -17.95 18.10 10.16
C LEU A 449 -19.08 17.28 10.79
N SER A 450 -19.31 17.52 12.09
CA SER A 450 -20.52 17.07 12.80
C SER A 450 -21.78 17.48 12.02
N ARG A 451 -22.81 16.65 12.09
CA ARG A 451 -24.13 16.94 11.50
C ARG A 451 -24.77 18.21 12.08
N PHE A 452 -24.36 18.61 13.29
CA PHE A 452 -24.87 19.81 13.97
C PHE A 452 -24.07 21.08 13.65
N SER A 453 -22.96 20.99 12.92
CA SER A 453 -22.17 22.17 12.55
C SER A 453 -22.85 22.96 11.44
N ILE A 454 -23.21 24.22 11.72
CA ILE A 454 -23.83 25.14 10.75
C ILE A 454 -22.96 25.29 9.50
N ALA A 455 -21.63 25.31 9.65
CA ALA A 455 -20.66 25.44 8.54
C ALA A 455 -20.85 24.38 7.45
N ARG A 456 -21.44 23.23 7.79
CA ARG A 456 -21.76 22.15 6.85
C ARG A 456 -22.77 22.56 5.78
N TYR A 457 -23.67 23.47 6.12
CA TYR A 457 -24.83 23.85 5.31
C TYR A 457 -24.70 25.23 4.66
N LEU A 458 -23.75 26.05 5.11
CA LEU A 458 -23.53 27.39 4.57
C LEU A 458 -23.03 27.37 3.12
N PRO A 459 -23.39 28.38 2.30
CA PRO A 459 -22.83 28.55 0.97
C PRO A 459 -21.32 28.81 1.04
N LEU A 460 -20.62 28.37 -0.01
CA LEU A 460 -19.17 28.55 -0.13
C LEU A 460 -18.87 29.88 -0.82
N ASP A 461 -18.29 30.83 -0.10
CA ASP A 461 -17.95 32.16 -0.65
C ASP A 461 -16.45 32.45 -0.70
N PHE A 462 -15.64 31.60 -0.07
CA PHE A 462 -14.20 31.58 -0.29
C PHE A 462 -13.71 30.14 -0.35
N ALA A 463 -12.89 29.82 -1.35
CA ALA A 463 -12.12 28.60 -1.40
C ALA A 463 -10.71 28.89 -1.88
N GLN A 464 -9.72 28.32 -1.21
CA GLN A 464 -8.35 28.24 -1.69
C GLN A 464 -7.94 26.77 -1.72
N ILE A 465 -7.47 26.32 -2.87
CA ILE A 465 -7.08 24.93 -3.08
C ILE A 465 -5.68 24.89 -3.61
N ASP A 466 -4.79 24.23 -2.88
CA ASP A 466 -3.43 23.96 -3.32
C ASP A 466 -3.45 22.68 -4.16
N VAL A 467 -2.96 22.79 -5.39
CA VAL A 467 -3.03 21.74 -6.40
C VAL A 467 -1.66 21.12 -6.61
N TYR A 468 -1.58 19.80 -6.43
CA TYR A 468 -0.36 19.02 -6.60
C TYR A 468 -0.48 18.04 -7.78
N CYS A 469 0.62 17.81 -8.50
CA CYS A 469 0.68 16.81 -9.58
C CYS A 469 1.21 15.44 -9.09
N THR A 470 1.78 15.41 -7.89
CA THR A 470 2.32 14.19 -7.27
C THR A 470 1.67 13.98 -5.92
N ASP A 471 1.35 12.73 -5.63
CA ASP A 471 0.66 12.34 -4.41
C ASP A 471 1.63 12.08 -3.26
N TYR A 472 1.37 12.66 -2.09
CA TYR A 472 2.21 12.51 -0.88
C TYR A 472 1.38 12.19 0.37
N ARG A 473 2.05 11.69 1.42
CA ARG A 473 1.48 11.60 2.76
C ARG A 473 1.04 12.99 3.25
N ARG A 474 -0.08 13.06 3.98
CA ARG A 474 -0.65 14.33 4.49
C ARG A 474 0.37 15.19 5.25
N ARG A 475 1.16 14.57 6.13
CA ARG A 475 2.21 15.27 6.91
C ARG A 475 3.33 15.88 6.06
N ARG A 476 3.58 15.36 4.85
CA ARG A 476 4.56 15.92 3.91
C ARG A 476 3.98 17.13 3.17
N LEU A 477 2.69 17.09 2.82
CA LEU A 477 1.99 18.19 2.13
C LEU A 477 1.93 19.47 2.98
N HIS A 478 1.60 19.37 4.26
CA HIS A 478 1.44 20.52 5.16
C HIS A 478 2.69 21.43 5.24
N GLY A 479 3.88 20.92 4.90
CA GLY A 479 5.06 21.78 4.79
C GLY A 479 5.88 21.49 3.55
N PHE A 480 5.22 21.15 2.45
CA PHE A 480 5.83 20.98 1.13
C PHE A 480 6.34 22.30 0.55
N GLY A 481 5.72 23.42 0.95
CA GLY A 481 6.07 24.76 0.47
C GLY A 481 5.89 24.90 -1.04
N LEU A 482 6.72 25.75 -1.66
CA LEU A 482 6.75 25.99 -3.11
C LEU A 482 7.62 24.95 -3.84
N GLY A 483 7.39 23.68 -3.55
CA GLY A 483 8.07 22.56 -4.21
C GLY A 483 7.68 22.41 -5.68
N LYS A 484 8.46 21.63 -6.44
CA LYS A 484 8.26 21.44 -7.90
C LYS A 484 6.94 20.74 -8.27
N ASP A 485 6.37 19.96 -7.34
CA ASP A 485 5.13 19.21 -7.57
C ASP A 485 3.86 20.00 -7.16
N LEU A 486 4.03 21.20 -6.60
CA LEU A 486 2.92 22.15 -6.42
C LEU A 486 2.69 22.85 -7.77
N VAL A 487 1.54 22.59 -8.40
CA VAL A 487 1.14 23.18 -9.67
C VAL A 487 0.75 24.66 -9.49
N GLY A 488 0.05 24.95 -8.41
CA GLY A 488 -0.42 26.29 -8.08
C GLY A 488 -1.62 26.26 -7.14
N THR A 489 -2.27 27.42 -6.99
CA THR A 489 -3.51 27.53 -6.19
C THR A 489 -4.72 27.87 -7.06
N ILE A 490 -5.87 27.27 -6.74
CA ILE A 490 -7.17 27.61 -7.30
C ILE A 490 -7.96 28.36 -6.24
N ARG A 491 -8.32 29.61 -6.54
CA ARG A 491 -9.09 30.47 -5.65
C ARG A 491 -10.46 30.79 -6.22
N LEU A 492 -11.49 30.58 -5.41
CA LEU A 492 -12.83 31.14 -5.60
C LEU A 492 -13.04 32.20 -4.52
N GLN A 493 -13.24 33.45 -4.92
CA GLN A 493 -13.42 34.55 -3.98
C GLN A 493 -14.68 35.36 -4.32
N ARG A 494 -15.70 35.20 -3.48
CA ARG A 494 -16.91 36.03 -3.48
C ARG A 494 -16.91 37.01 -2.32
N LEU A 495 -16.27 36.64 -1.19
CA LEU A 495 -16.00 37.55 -0.08
C LEU A 495 -14.83 38.48 -0.39
N ARG A 496 -15.12 39.77 -0.56
CA ARG A 496 -14.08 40.80 -0.80
C ARG A 496 -13.20 41.09 0.44
N ARG A 497 -13.68 40.75 1.64
CA ARG A 497 -12.97 41.03 2.92
C ARG A 497 -11.78 40.12 3.21
N ILE A 498 -11.69 38.95 2.58
CA ILE A 498 -10.56 38.03 2.80
C ILE A 498 -9.46 38.41 1.82
N GLN A 499 -8.36 38.96 2.33
CA GLN A 499 -7.13 39.12 1.56
C GLN A 499 -6.26 37.90 1.82
N SER A 500 -6.03 37.09 0.80
CA SER A 500 -5.11 35.94 0.88
C SER A 500 -3.89 36.24 0.01
N PRO A 501 -2.66 36.11 0.55
CA PRO A 501 -1.45 36.29 -0.25
C PRO A 501 -1.38 35.26 -1.37
N ASP A 502 -0.84 35.67 -2.51
CA ASP A 502 -0.53 34.75 -3.60
C ASP A 502 0.84 34.08 -3.35
N ILE A 503 1.06 32.94 -4.01
CA ILE A 503 2.37 32.30 -4.05
C ILE A 503 3.41 33.32 -4.54
N LEU A 504 4.55 33.41 -3.85
CA LEU A 504 5.65 34.29 -4.24
C LEU A 504 6.14 33.95 -5.67
N GLY A 505 6.12 34.95 -6.56
CA GLY A 505 6.54 34.79 -7.95
C GLY A 505 5.56 34.05 -8.85
N ALA A 506 4.31 33.86 -8.42
CA ALA A 506 3.31 33.17 -9.21
C ALA A 506 2.86 33.93 -10.46
N THR A 507 2.53 33.19 -11.51
CA THR A 507 1.83 33.73 -12.68
C THR A 507 0.32 33.65 -12.42
N ILE A 508 -0.36 34.79 -12.46
CA ILE A 508 -1.78 34.88 -12.11
C ILE A 508 -2.64 34.85 -13.38
N GLU A 509 -3.68 34.03 -13.36
CA GLU A 509 -4.66 33.91 -14.43
C GLU A 509 -6.08 33.92 -13.85
N ILE A 510 -7.05 34.49 -14.57
CA ILE A 510 -8.47 34.41 -14.21
C ILE A 510 -9.19 33.57 -15.27
N TRP A 511 -9.74 32.43 -14.86
CA TRP A 511 -10.44 31.49 -15.74
C TRP A 511 -11.83 31.18 -15.20
N ARG A 512 -12.89 31.53 -15.95
CA ARG A 512 -14.30 31.25 -15.61
C ARG A 512 -14.70 31.65 -14.17
N GLY A 513 -14.15 32.77 -13.69
CA GLY A 513 -14.41 33.28 -12.34
C GLY A 513 -13.58 32.63 -11.23
N TYR A 514 -12.62 31.77 -11.57
CA TYR A 514 -11.60 31.23 -10.66
C TYR A 514 -10.29 31.98 -10.89
N ARG A 515 -9.60 32.34 -9.81
CA ARG A 515 -8.25 32.89 -9.87
C ARG A 515 -7.26 31.73 -9.71
N LEU A 516 -6.39 31.55 -10.68
CA LEU A 516 -5.33 30.54 -10.69
C LEU A 516 -4.01 31.26 -10.43
N ALA A 517 -3.27 30.85 -9.42
CA ALA A 517 -1.91 31.34 -9.17
C ALA A 517 -0.94 30.19 -9.42
N TRP A 518 -0.32 30.18 -10.59
CA TRP A 518 0.57 29.12 -11.06
C TRP A 518 1.94 29.20 -10.37
N ASN A 519 2.45 28.07 -9.91
CA ASN A 519 3.80 28.00 -9.35
C ASN A 519 4.84 28.10 -10.47
N ARG A 520 5.72 29.09 -10.40
CA ARG A 520 6.77 29.32 -11.39
C ARG A 520 7.69 28.11 -11.57
N ARG A 521 8.09 27.46 -10.48
CA ARG A 521 8.98 26.28 -10.53
C ARG A 521 8.36 25.09 -11.26
N TRP A 522 7.03 25.02 -11.29
CA TRP A 522 6.32 23.98 -12.03
C TRP A 522 6.20 24.34 -13.51
N LEU A 523 6.08 25.63 -13.86
CA LEU A 523 6.06 26.09 -15.25
C LEU A 523 7.43 26.02 -15.95
N GLU A 524 8.52 26.07 -15.18
CA GLU A 524 9.90 25.99 -15.69
C GLU A 524 10.43 24.54 -15.80
N ARG A 525 9.59 23.55 -15.47
CA ARG A 525 9.88 22.12 -15.65
C ARG A 525 9.59 21.71 -17.08
#